data_AF-A0AAD7KDP5-F1
#
_entry.id   AF-A0AAD7KDP5-F1
#
_cell.length_a   1.000
_cell.length_b   1.000
_cell.length_c   1.000
_cell.angle_alpha   90.00
_cell.angle_beta   90.00
_cell.angle_gamma   90.00
#
_symmetry.space_group_name_H-M   'P 1'
#
loop_
_entity.id
_entity.type
_entity.pdbx_description
1 polymer ?
#
loop_
_entity_poly.entity_id
_entity_poly.type
_entity_poly.pdbx_seq_one_letter_code
_entity_poly.pdbx_strand_id
1 'polypeptide(L)'
;MSDVQCAKCSTQDDGDQFKRCSRCKKTVYCSVECQRADWKSHKPLCTPVGTIIRGMILACESDRKNYGLFNEVDIDPTHPIHTHGTVCPVSAKVGLPLVIYRHLQEDPFNMVQESGLDNQRATFLMIDPHSGFAPPK
;
A
#
# COMPACT_ATOMS: atom_id res chain seq x y z
N MET A 1 5.94 -20.84 14.51
CA MET A 1 6.33 -19.56 15.13
C MET A 1 6.37 -18.54 14.01
N SER A 2 5.61 -17.46 14.11
CA SER A 2 5.61 -16.41 13.10
C SER A 2 6.74 -15.44 13.44
N ASP A 3 7.84 -15.50 12.69
CA ASP A 3 8.99 -14.59 12.86
C ASP A 3 8.53 -13.14 12.69
N VAL A 4 8.51 -12.38 13.78
CA VAL A 4 8.17 -10.96 13.75
C VAL A 4 9.44 -10.19 13.40
N GLN A 5 9.38 -9.37 12.34
CA GLN A 5 10.53 -8.64 11.83
C GLN A 5 10.40 -7.13 12.03
N CYS A 6 11.50 -6.47 12.42
CA CYS A 6 11.54 -5.01 12.49
C CYS A 6 11.33 -4.39 11.11
N ALA A 7 10.35 -3.50 10.98
CA ALA A 7 10.10 -2.80 9.71
C ALA A 7 11.27 -1.92 9.23
N LYS A 8 12.20 -1.55 10.12
CA LYS A 8 13.34 -0.69 9.77
C LYS A 8 14.64 -1.42 9.49
N CYS A 9 15.05 -2.31 10.40
CA CYS A 9 16.36 -2.95 10.38
C CYS A 9 16.31 -4.45 10.11
N SER A 10 15.12 -5.00 9.87
CA SER A 10 14.94 -6.39 9.48
C SER A 10 15.38 -7.44 10.50
N THR A 11 15.73 -7.03 11.73
CA THR A 11 15.99 -7.96 12.85
C THR A 11 14.75 -8.81 13.12
N GLN A 12 14.97 -10.11 13.34
CA GLN A 12 13.96 -11.09 13.74
C GLN A 12 14.18 -11.46 15.22
N ASP A 13 13.10 -11.70 15.94
CA ASP A 13 13.09 -12.19 17.33
C ASP A 13 11.75 -12.89 17.58
N ASP A 14 11.58 -13.52 18.74
CA ASP A 14 10.37 -14.25 19.15
C ASP A 14 9.14 -13.33 19.36
N GLY A 15 9.25 -12.04 19.05
CA GLY A 15 8.14 -11.08 19.08
C GLY A 15 7.95 -10.39 20.44
N ASP A 16 8.39 -11.00 21.54
CA ASP A 16 8.17 -10.49 22.91
C ASP A 16 8.83 -9.13 23.18
N GLN A 17 9.92 -8.81 22.47
CA GLN A 17 10.65 -7.54 22.65
C GLN A 17 10.23 -6.44 21.66
N PHE A 18 9.36 -6.76 20.69
CA PHE A 18 8.97 -5.81 19.66
C PHE A 18 7.93 -4.81 20.16
N LYS A 19 8.15 -3.54 19.81
CA LYS A 19 7.23 -2.43 20.07
C LYS A 19 6.37 -2.18 18.85
N ARG A 20 5.05 -2.13 19.04
CA ARG A 20 4.10 -1.72 18.00
C ARG A 20 4.03 -0.20 17.91
N CYS A 21 3.84 0.32 16.71
CA CYS A 21 3.51 1.74 16.53
C CYS A 21 2.28 2.10 17.37
N SER A 22 2.40 3.07 18.28
CA SER A 22 1.31 3.46 19.19
C SER A 22 0.07 4.00 18.46
N ARG A 23 0.24 4.57 17.26
CA ARG A 23 -0.83 5.14 16.46
C ARG A 23 -1.63 4.08 15.69
N CYS A 24 -0.97 3.29 14.83
CA CYS A 24 -1.66 2.34 13.96
C CYS A 24 -1.70 0.91 14.51
N LYS A 25 -0.80 0.55 15.44
CA LYS A 25 -0.59 -0.80 15.99
C LYS A 25 -0.25 -1.90 14.96
N LYS A 26 -0.13 -1.56 13.67
CA LYS A 26 0.11 -2.48 12.54
C LYS A 26 1.59 -2.80 12.32
N THR A 27 2.47 -1.81 12.46
CA THR A 27 3.92 -1.97 12.23
C THR A 27 4.67 -2.19 13.53
N VAL A 28 5.71 -3.03 13.51
CA VAL A 28 6.53 -3.43 14.65
C VAL A 28 7.99 -3.01 14.49
N TYR A 29 8.62 -2.63 15.61
CA TYR A 29 10.00 -2.17 15.68
C TYR A 29 10.70 -2.78 16.88
N CYS A 30 11.99 -3.12 16.75
CA CYS A 30 12.79 -3.58 17.89
C CYS A 30 13.08 -2.45 18.89
N SER A 31 12.97 -1.19 18.47
CA SER A 31 13.35 -0.02 19.28
C SER A 31 12.62 1.26 18.83
N VAL A 32 12.64 2.28 19.69
CA VAL A 32 12.04 3.60 19.37
C VAL A 32 12.87 4.32 18.31
N GLU A 33 14.18 4.06 18.29
CA GLU A 33 15.13 4.55 17.32
C GLU A 33 14.77 4.03 15.92
N CYS A 34 14.47 2.73 15.80
CA CYS A 34 13.99 2.15 14.55
C CYS A 34 12.66 2.75 14.09
N GLN A 35 11.71 2.96 15.01
CA GLN A 35 10.43 3.62 14.68
C GLN A 35 10.66 5.05 14.15
N ARG A 36 11.51 5.85 14.81
CA ARG A 36 11.82 7.22 14.38
C ARG A 36 12.52 7.25 13.03
N ALA A 37 13.45 6.33 12.81
CA ALA A 37 14.18 6.21 11.55
C ALA A 37 13.30 5.75 10.37
N ASP A 38 12.23 4.99 10.64
CA ASP A 38 11.24 4.58 9.63
C ASP A 38 10.12 5.60 9.41
N TRP A 39 10.01 6.64 10.24
CA TRP A 39 8.84 7.53 10.22
C TRP A 39 8.54 8.14 8.85
N LYS A 40 9.57 8.49 8.06
CA LYS A 40 9.37 9.06 6.71
C LYS A 40 8.65 8.09 5.77
N SER A 41 9.00 6.80 5.82
CA SER A 41 8.39 5.73 5.03
C SER A 41 7.06 5.24 5.63
N HIS A 42 6.98 5.18 6.95
CA HIS A 42 5.80 4.69 7.66
C HIS A 42 4.64 5.68 7.68
N LYS A 43 4.91 6.99 7.80
CA LYS A 43 3.89 8.03 7.99
C LYS A 43 2.73 7.97 6.97
N PRO A 44 2.97 7.80 5.65
CA PRO A 44 1.89 7.70 4.67
C PRO A 44 0.97 6.48 4.87
N LEU A 45 1.47 5.41 5.50
CA LEU A 45 0.74 4.18 5.78
C LEU A 45 0.16 4.15 7.21
N CYS A 46 0.45 5.17 8.02
CA CYS A 46 0.16 5.18 9.45
C CYS A 46 -1.27 5.69 9.76
N THR A 47 -2.25 4.84 9.52
CA THR A 47 -3.66 5.10 9.86
C THR A 47 -3.96 4.71 11.31
N PRO A 48 -4.58 5.59 12.12
CA PRO A 48 -4.98 5.24 13.49
C PRO A 48 -5.91 4.03 13.55
N VAL A 49 -5.87 3.30 14.67
CA VAL A 49 -6.74 2.14 14.89
C VAL A 49 -8.21 2.56 14.85
N GLY A 50 -9.04 1.77 14.15
CA GLY A 50 -10.49 2.00 14.08
C GLY A 50 -10.92 3.16 13.18
N THR A 51 -10.00 3.79 12.45
CA THR A 51 -10.34 4.87 11.51
C THR A 51 -10.78 4.30 10.16
N ILE A 52 -12.00 4.63 9.75
CA ILE A 52 -12.45 4.51 8.35
C ILE A 52 -11.81 5.65 7.57
N ILE A 53 -11.18 5.34 6.45
CA ILE A 53 -10.62 6.35 5.54
C ILE A 53 -11.36 6.32 4.21
N ARG A 54 -11.42 7.46 3.52
CA ARG A 54 -11.98 7.53 2.17
C ARG A 54 -10.91 7.14 1.16
N GLY A 55 -11.27 6.27 0.23
CA GLY A 55 -10.47 5.85 -0.90
C GLY A 55 -11.20 6.09 -2.21
N MET A 56 -10.56 5.69 -3.30
CA MET A 56 -11.14 5.72 -4.62
C MET A 56 -10.83 4.43 -5.38
N ILE A 57 -11.83 3.84 -6.04
CA ILE A 57 -11.60 2.73 -6.96
C ILE A 57 -11.07 3.29 -8.28
N LEU A 58 -9.90 2.83 -8.68
CA LEU A 58 -9.34 3.02 -10.02
C LEU A 58 -9.72 1.80 -10.87
N ALA A 59 -10.83 1.88 -11.59
CA ALA A 59 -11.30 0.78 -12.43
C ALA A 59 -10.57 0.71 -13.78
N CYS A 60 -10.42 -0.51 -14.32
CA CYS A 60 -9.98 -0.73 -15.70
C CYS A 60 -11.03 -0.21 -16.71
N GLU A 61 -10.69 -0.12 -18.00
CA GLU A 61 -11.61 0.39 -19.03
C GLU A 61 -12.92 -0.40 -19.10
N SER A 62 -12.85 -1.74 -19.02
CA SER A 62 -14.03 -2.61 -19.05
C SER A 62 -14.95 -2.36 -17.85
N ASP A 63 -14.37 -2.16 -16.67
CA ASP A 63 -15.11 -1.99 -15.42
C ASP A 63 -15.69 -0.58 -15.22
N ARG A 64 -15.24 0.41 -16.02
CA ARG A 64 -15.77 1.78 -15.94
C ARG A 64 -17.27 1.89 -16.18
N LYS A 65 -17.88 0.96 -16.90
CA LYS A 65 -19.34 0.98 -17.09
C LYS A 65 -20.08 0.72 -15.77
N ASN A 66 -19.47 -0.05 -14.86
CA ASN A 66 -20.09 -0.47 -13.60
C ASN A 66 -19.76 0.47 -12.46
N TYR A 67 -18.51 0.93 -12.41
CA TYR A 67 -18.05 1.81 -11.35
C TYR A 67 -18.10 3.26 -11.82
N GLY A 68 -17.71 3.59 -13.04
CA GLY A 68 -17.45 4.98 -13.45
C GLY A 68 -15.98 5.34 -13.27
N LEU A 69 -15.66 6.64 -13.42
CA LEU A 69 -14.27 7.09 -13.53
C LEU A 69 -13.52 7.09 -12.18
N PHE A 70 -14.19 7.60 -11.15
CA PHE A 70 -13.67 7.73 -9.79
C PHE A 70 -14.82 7.43 -8.83
N ASN A 71 -14.70 6.35 -8.09
CA ASN A 71 -15.71 5.95 -7.11
C ASN A 71 -15.15 6.08 -5.73
N GLU A 72 -15.68 7.01 -4.97
CA GLU A 72 -15.38 7.14 -3.56
C GLU A 72 -15.87 5.89 -2.83
N VAL A 73 -15.01 5.34 -1.97
CA VAL A 73 -15.32 4.18 -1.14
C VAL A 73 -14.81 4.40 0.28
N ASP A 74 -15.57 3.91 1.25
CA ASP A 74 -15.10 3.82 2.62
C ASP A 74 -14.21 2.58 2.77
N ILE A 75 -13.00 2.79 3.26
CA ILE A 75 -12.02 1.75 3.53
C ILE A 75 -12.06 1.43 5.02
N ASP A 76 -12.54 0.23 5.33
CA ASP A 76 -12.63 -0.30 6.68
C ASP A 76 -11.24 -0.42 7.36
N PRO A 77 -11.13 -0.28 8.70
CA PRO A 77 -9.88 -0.46 9.44
C PRO A 77 -9.17 -1.79 9.22
N THR A 78 -9.90 -2.84 8.83
CA THR A 78 -9.41 -4.21 8.53
C THR A 78 -8.91 -4.38 7.10
N HIS A 79 -9.15 -3.41 6.21
CA HIS A 79 -8.80 -3.55 4.80
C HIS A 79 -7.27 -3.75 4.60
N PRO A 80 -6.83 -4.66 3.72
CA PRO A 80 -5.40 -4.99 3.53
C PRO A 80 -4.52 -3.81 3.09
N ILE A 81 -5.09 -2.75 2.51
CA ILE A 81 -4.36 -1.53 2.11
C ILE A 81 -3.54 -0.92 3.25
N HIS A 82 -3.97 -1.08 4.51
CA HIS A 82 -3.27 -0.51 5.64
C HIS A 82 -1.97 -1.25 6.02
N THR A 83 -1.76 -2.45 5.47
CA THR A 83 -0.57 -3.28 5.74
C THR A 83 0.20 -3.61 4.46
N HIS A 84 -0.49 -3.82 3.35
CA HIS A 84 0.07 -4.22 2.05
C HIS A 84 -0.09 -3.14 0.98
N GLY A 85 -0.65 -1.97 1.32
CA GLY A 85 -0.72 -0.84 0.42
C GLY A 85 0.67 -0.31 0.06
N THR A 86 0.81 0.17 -1.17
CA THR A 86 2.05 0.73 -1.68
C THR A 86 1.90 2.23 -1.89
N VAL A 87 2.86 3.01 -1.42
CA VAL A 87 2.90 4.44 -1.73
C VAL A 87 3.19 4.62 -3.22
N CYS A 88 2.30 5.35 -3.91
CA CYS A 88 2.42 5.69 -5.31
C CYS A 88 3.66 6.59 -5.54
N PRO A 89 4.68 6.14 -6.29
CA PRO A 89 5.93 6.86 -6.47
C PRO A 89 5.75 8.26 -7.07
N VAL A 90 4.90 8.39 -8.09
CA VAL A 90 4.61 9.68 -8.73
C VAL A 90 3.95 10.65 -7.75
N SER A 91 2.93 10.18 -7.02
CA SER A 91 2.20 11.00 -6.06
C SER A 91 3.09 11.45 -4.89
N ALA A 92 4.01 10.59 -4.44
CA ALA A 92 4.99 10.93 -3.42
C ALA A 92 5.96 12.01 -3.90
N LYS A 93 6.36 11.97 -5.19
CA LYS A 93 7.25 12.96 -5.79
C LYS A 93 6.63 14.36 -5.84
N VAL A 94 5.32 14.45 -6.03
CA VAL A 94 4.57 15.73 -6.04
C VAL A 94 4.06 16.17 -4.66
N GLY A 95 4.46 15.47 -3.59
CA GLY A 95 4.12 15.84 -2.21
C GLY A 95 2.71 15.44 -1.76
N LEU A 96 2.01 14.57 -2.50
CA LEU A 96 0.69 14.06 -2.17
C LEU A 96 0.69 12.53 -2.19
N PRO A 97 1.33 11.85 -1.21
CA PRO A 97 1.50 10.40 -1.26
C PRO A 97 0.15 9.68 -1.16
N LEU A 98 -0.28 9.10 -2.28
CA LEU A 98 -1.41 8.18 -2.35
C LEU A 98 -0.94 6.77 -2.02
N VAL A 99 -1.77 6.01 -1.31
CA VAL A 99 -1.55 4.59 -1.06
C VAL A 99 -2.44 3.81 -2.02
N ILE A 100 -1.83 2.95 -2.83
CA ILE A 100 -2.51 2.12 -3.82
C ILE A 100 -2.48 0.67 -3.35
N TYR A 101 -3.61 -0.01 -3.47
CA TYR A 101 -3.74 -1.45 -3.23
C TYR A 101 -4.38 -2.11 -4.44
N ARG A 102 -3.78 -3.21 -4.91
CA ARG A 102 -4.26 -4.00 -6.03
C ARG A 102 -5.01 -5.21 -5.47
N HIS A 103 -6.32 -5.30 -5.74
CA HIS A 103 -7.15 -6.43 -5.28
C HIS A 103 -6.88 -7.73 -6.05
N LEU A 104 -6.57 -7.64 -7.35
CA LEU A 104 -6.20 -8.80 -8.17
C LEU A 104 -4.71 -9.14 -7.95
N GLN A 105 -4.46 -10.15 -7.12
CA GLN A 105 -3.11 -10.64 -6.77
C GLN A 105 -2.69 -11.91 -7.55
N GLU A 106 -3.46 -12.29 -8.57
CA GLU A 106 -3.12 -13.41 -9.45
C GLU A 106 -1.84 -13.15 -10.23
N ASP A 107 -1.11 -14.22 -10.54
CA ASP A 107 0.10 -14.15 -11.37
C ASP A 107 -0.24 -13.49 -12.73
N PRO A 108 0.41 -12.37 -13.09
CA PRO A 108 0.18 -11.68 -14.36
C PRO A 108 0.29 -12.58 -15.61
N PHE A 109 1.07 -13.66 -15.53
CA PHE A 109 1.23 -14.63 -16.62
C PHE A 109 0.04 -15.60 -16.74
N ASN A 110 -0.80 -15.70 -15.71
CA ASN A 110 -2.00 -16.56 -15.67
C ASN A 110 -3.31 -15.77 -15.76
N MET A 111 -3.26 -14.43 -15.76
CA MET A 111 -4.45 -13.58 -15.88
C MET A 111 -4.98 -13.54 -17.32
N VAL A 112 -6.30 -13.40 -17.47
CA VAL A 112 -6.93 -13.16 -18.77
C VAL A 112 -6.40 -11.85 -19.35
N GLN A 113 -5.67 -11.93 -20.46
CA GLN A 113 -5.09 -10.78 -21.15
C GLN A 113 -6.11 -10.17 -22.12
N GLU A 114 -7.10 -9.48 -21.58
CA GLU A 114 -8.01 -8.64 -22.35
C GLU A 114 -7.58 -7.17 -22.25
N SER A 115 -7.52 -6.48 -23.39
CA SER A 115 -7.12 -5.07 -23.47
C SER A 115 -7.96 -4.14 -22.59
N GLY A 116 -9.23 -4.47 -22.35
CA GLY A 116 -10.11 -3.70 -21.48
C GLY A 116 -9.86 -3.90 -19.97
N LEU A 117 -9.15 -4.96 -19.58
CA LEU A 117 -8.77 -5.24 -18.18
C LEU A 117 -7.45 -4.56 -17.79
N ASP A 118 -6.73 -3.96 -18.75
CA ASP A 118 -5.55 -3.17 -18.47
C ASP A 118 -5.94 -1.87 -17.73
N ASN A 119 -5.28 -1.63 -16.61
CA ASN A 119 -5.47 -0.44 -15.79
C ASN A 119 -4.27 0.50 -15.96
N GLN A 120 -4.09 1.00 -17.18
CA GLN A 120 -2.97 1.89 -17.53
C GLN A 120 -2.84 3.09 -16.60
N ARG A 121 -3.95 3.58 -16.05
CA ARG A 121 -3.94 4.69 -15.08
C ARG A 121 -3.27 4.30 -13.77
N ALA A 122 -3.61 3.13 -13.24
CA ALA A 122 -2.91 2.59 -12.08
C ALA A 122 -1.44 2.34 -12.41
N THR A 123 -1.13 1.83 -13.61
CA THR A 123 0.25 1.64 -14.08
C THR A 123 1.03 2.96 -14.09
N PHE A 124 0.47 4.04 -14.64
CA PHE A 124 1.13 5.35 -14.69
C PHE A 124 1.40 5.95 -13.31
N LEU A 125 0.49 5.75 -12.36
CA LEU A 125 0.72 6.15 -10.96
C LEU A 125 1.90 5.39 -10.34
N MET A 126 2.12 4.15 -10.76
CA MET A 126 3.13 3.26 -10.22
C MET A 126 4.48 3.31 -10.96
N ILE A 127 4.65 4.20 -11.95
CA ILE A 127 5.94 4.43 -12.60
C ILE A 127 6.95 4.99 -11.60
N ASP A 128 8.12 4.35 -11.49
CA ASP A 128 9.25 4.91 -10.77
C ASP A 128 9.78 6.16 -11.51
N PRO A 129 9.80 7.35 -10.87
CA PRO A 129 10.20 8.58 -11.54
C PRO A 129 11.66 8.62 -12.01
N HIS A 130 12.52 7.69 -11.57
CA HIS A 130 13.93 7.65 -11.98
C HIS A 130 14.14 6.73 -13.18
N SER A 131 13.62 5.50 -13.12
CA SER A 131 13.79 4.52 -14.19
C SER A 131 12.76 4.64 -15.31
N GLY A 132 11.60 5.25 -15.05
CA GLY A 132 10.49 5.35 -16.02
C GLY A 132 9.68 4.05 -16.16
N PHE A 133 9.99 3.01 -15.39
CA PHE A 133 9.27 1.73 -15.41
C PHE A 133 8.32 1.60 -14.21
N ALA A 134 7.19 0.94 -14.41
CA ALA A 134 6.31 0.50 -13.34
C ALA A 134 6.62 -0.98 -13.03
N PRO A 135 7.37 -1.29 -11.96
CA PRO A 135 7.73 -2.67 -11.66
C PRO A 135 6.47 -3.48 -11.30
N PRO A 136 6.38 -4.76 -11.73
CA PRO A 136 5.33 -5.65 -11.27
C PRO A 136 5.47 -5.85 -9.76
N LYS A 137 4.33 -5.81 -9.04
CA LYS A 137 4.24 -6.11 -7.62
C LYS A 137 3.32 -7.29 -7.41
#